data_AF-A0A150U0X7-F1
#
_entry.id   AF-A0A150U0X7-F1
#
_cell.length_a   1.000
_cell.length_b   1.000
_cell.length_c   1.000
_cell.angle_alpha   90.00
_cell.angle_beta   90.00
_cell.angle_gamma   90.00
#
_symmetry.space_group_name_H-M   'P 1'
#
loop_
_entity.id
_entity.type
_entity.pdbx_description
1 polymer ?
#
loop_
_entity_poly.entity_id
_entity_poly.type
_entity_poly.pdbx_seq_one_letter_code
_entity_poly.pdbx_strand_id
1 'polypeptide(L)'
;MPPALLGLLLVAALAGCAVEQRTFVDRGQGGAGGTGASGGTGAAGGGGASSDAAATTGPGGGSCAGPSDCPAPAEPCQIPACVGGRCGTAPLPEGTEIAPATGDCQRTVCNGRGAQVVVAADEPADDGNSCTSDSCDGTTPVHSPLPGPCPGGRCDDAGQCVPLQCAQDAECGASTECYRYTCDNGLCAEGPAPAGTLCNAQQDQCDGAGRCVDCVNSGGCGECCVCSASGVCVPA
;
A
#
# COMPACT_ATOMS: atom_id res chain seq x y z
N MET A 1 44.02 25.52 49.91
CA MET A 1 43.32 25.21 51.17
C MET A 1 41.88 24.81 50.81
N PRO A 2 41.39 23.63 51.23
CA PRO A 2 39.97 23.21 51.18
C PRO A 2 39.20 23.77 52.40
N PRO A 3 37.93 23.39 52.74
CA PRO A 3 36.91 22.50 52.11
C PRO A 3 35.66 23.32 51.65
N ALA A 4 34.41 22.85 51.43
CA ALA A 4 33.67 21.56 51.56
C ALA A 4 32.67 21.43 50.37
N LEU A 5 31.98 20.32 50.02
CA LEU A 5 31.43 19.12 50.68
C LEU A 5 30.02 19.27 51.32
N LEU A 6 28.98 19.26 50.47
CA LEU A 6 27.56 18.94 50.74
C LEU A 6 26.81 18.86 49.38
N GLY A 7 25.91 17.94 49.06
CA GLY A 7 25.48 16.70 49.69
C GLY A 7 24.47 16.01 48.74
N LEU A 8 24.79 14.82 48.22
CA LEU A 8 23.99 14.16 47.18
C LEU A 8 22.77 13.45 47.80
N LEU A 9 21.56 13.91 47.48
CA LEU A 9 20.30 13.34 47.96
C LEU A 9 19.60 12.57 46.82
N LEU A 10 19.94 11.29 46.67
CA LEU A 10 19.24 10.39 45.77
C LEU A 10 17.88 10.02 46.39
N VAL A 11 16.78 10.48 45.79
CA VAL A 11 15.43 9.99 46.08
C VAL A 11 15.05 8.98 44.99
N ALA A 12 15.26 7.70 45.26
CA ALA A 12 14.82 6.62 44.39
C ALA A 12 13.32 6.35 44.63
N ALA A 13 12.47 6.68 43.66
CA ALA A 13 11.03 6.48 43.75
C ALA A 13 10.48 5.73 42.51
N LEU A 14 10.16 4.45 42.74
CA LEU A 14 9.03 3.71 42.16
C LEU A 14 8.81 3.70 40.63
N ALA A 15 9.14 2.56 40.02
CA ALA A 15 8.28 1.91 39.03
C ALA A 15 8.39 0.39 39.19
N GLY A 16 7.40 -0.23 39.82
CA GLY A 16 7.35 -1.69 39.95
C GLY A 16 6.77 -2.32 38.69
N CYS A 17 7.59 -3.08 37.95
CA CYS A 17 7.10 -3.91 36.85
C CYS A 17 6.33 -5.11 37.40
N ALA A 18 5.01 -4.97 37.56
CA ALA A 18 4.13 -6.12 37.77
C ALA A 18 4.03 -6.91 36.45
N VAL A 19 4.73 -8.05 36.39
CA VAL A 19 4.58 -9.00 35.27
C VAL A 19 3.27 -9.76 35.47
N GLU A 20 2.20 -9.23 34.90
CA GLU A 20 0.91 -9.91 34.88
C GLU A 20 0.94 -11.01 33.81
N GLN A 21 1.20 -12.25 34.27
CA GLN A 21 1.24 -13.41 33.40
C GLN A 21 -0.14 -13.65 32.78
N ARG A 22 -0.27 -13.34 31.49
CA ARG A 22 -1.45 -13.72 30.71
C ARG A 22 -1.49 -15.24 30.59
N THR A 23 -2.28 -15.87 31.44
CA THR A 23 -2.63 -17.28 31.32
C THR A 23 -3.39 -17.48 30.01
N PHE A 24 -2.77 -18.20 29.08
CA PHE A 24 -3.41 -18.63 27.85
C PHE A 24 -4.45 -19.69 28.20
N VAL A 25 -5.69 -19.26 28.44
CA VAL A 25 -6.83 -20.17 28.64
C VAL A 25 -7.22 -20.71 27.27
N ASP A 26 -6.67 -21.88 26.93
CA ASP A 26 -7.16 -22.69 25.82
C ASP A 26 -8.66 -22.92 25.98
N ARG A 27 -9.45 -22.38 25.05
CA ARG A 27 -10.91 -22.50 25.08
C ARG A 27 -11.30 -23.88 24.54
N GLY A 28 -11.16 -24.90 25.38
CA GLY A 28 -11.61 -26.25 25.11
C GLY A 28 -13.13 -26.30 24.90
N GLN A 29 -13.58 -26.21 23.65
CA GLN A 29 -14.99 -26.32 23.27
C GLN A 29 -15.31 -27.75 22.84
N GLY A 30 -15.47 -28.64 23.82
CA GLY A 30 -15.97 -30.00 23.58
C GLY A 30 -17.48 -30.12 23.83
N GLY A 31 -18.17 -30.94 23.02
CA GLY A 31 -19.33 -31.70 23.51
C GLY A 31 -20.75 -31.34 23.02
N ALA A 32 -21.11 -31.89 21.86
CA ALA A 32 -22.27 -32.78 21.61
C ALA A 32 -23.74 -32.42 21.97
N GLY A 33 -24.64 -32.79 21.04
CA GLY A 33 -26.09 -33.04 21.25
C GLY A 33 -27.03 -32.05 20.53
N GLY A 34 -28.03 -32.46 19.74
CA GLY A 34 -28.41 -33.81 19.29
C GLY A 34 -29.67 -33.86 18.39
N THR A 35 -29.94 -35.04 17.83
CA THR A 35 -31.26 -35.58 17.37
C THR A 35 -32.16 -34.80 16.38
N GLY A 36 -32.03 -35.13 15.08
CA GLY A 36 -32.98 -35.99 14.33
C GLY A 36 -34.40 -35.51 13.95
N ALA A 37 -34.78 -35.72 12.67
CA ALA A 37 -35.99 -36.45 12.24
C ALA A 37 -36.06 -36.61 10.70
N SER A 38 -36.55 -37.78 10.24
CA SER A 38 -37.23 -38.09 8.95
C SER A 38 -36.86 -37.34 7.64
N GLY A 39 -36.66 -37.98 6.49
CA GLY A 39 -37.16 -39.30 6.05
C GLY A 39 -38.02 -39.14 4.79
N GLY A 40 -37.53 -39.58 3.63
CA GLY A 40 -38.23 -39.44 2.35
C GLY A 40 -37.65 -40.40 1.31
N THR A 41 -38.40 -41.46 0.99
CA THR A 41 -37.97 -42.54 0.10
C THR A 41 -38.31 -42.26 -1.37
N GLY A 42 -37.30 -42.35 -2.23
CA GLY A 42 -37.35 -43.05 -3.52
C GLY A 42 -38.35 -42.61 -4.60
N ALA A 43 -37.81 -42.24 -5.77
CA ALA A 43 -38.38 -42.62 -7.06
C ALA A 43 -37.25 -42.79 -8.09
N ALA A 44 -37.14 -43.99 -8.66
CA ALA A 44 -36.40 -44.24 -9.89
C ALA A 44 -37.42 -44.47 -11.01
N GLY A 45 -37.18 -43.95 -12.21
CA GLY A 45 -37.99 -44.31 -13.38
C GLY A 45 -38.04 -43.28 -14.50
N GLY A 46 -37.37 -43.59 -15.62
CA GLY A 46 -37.55 -42.94 -16.92
C GLY A 46 -36.93 -41.54 -17.04
N GLY A 47 -36.31 -41.16 -18.16
CA GLY A 47 -36.19 -41.84 -19.44
C GLY A 47 -36.69 -40.95 -20.58
N GLY A 48 -35.79 -40.59 -21.50
CA GLY A 48 -36.14 -40.13 -22.84
C GLY A 48 -36.99 -38.85 -22.93
N ALA A 49 -36.32 -37.70 -22.81
CA ALA A 49 -36.77 -36.47 -23.48
C ALA A 49 -35.60 -35.84 -24.25
N SER A 50 -35.03 -36.61 -25.19
CA SER A 50 -34.34 -36.02 -26.34
C SER A 50 -35.39 -35.32 -27.21
N SER A 51 -35.83 -34.14 -26.78
CA SER A 51 -36.35 -33.17 -27.72
C SER A 51 -35.15 -32.48 -28.34
N ASP A 52 -34.71 -33.02 -29.48
CA ASP A 52 -33.98 -32.29 -30.52
C ASP A 52 -34.86 -31.16 -31.07
N ALA A 53 -35.20 -30.20 -30.20
CA ALA A 53 -35.48 -28.86 -30.62
C ALA A 53 -34.13 -28.23 -30.90
N ALA A 54 -33.77 -28.13 -32.18
CA ALA A 54 -32.57 -27.43 -32.61
C ALA A 54 -32.61 -25.99 -32.07
N ALA A 55 -31.94 -25.76 -30.94
CA ALA A 55 -31.61 -24.44 -30.45
C ALA A 55 -30.59 -23.85 -31.43
N THR A 56 -31.13 -23.29 -32.51
CA THR A 56 -30.41 -22.51 -33.50
C THR A 56 -29.50 -21.53 -32.76
N THR A 57 -28.21 -21.59 -33.06
CA THR A 57 -27.18 -20.71 -32.53
C THR A 57 -27.59 -19.25 -32.70
N GLY A 58 -28.09 -18.65 -31.62
CA GLY A 58 -28.61 -17.29 -31.56
C GLY A 58 -28.61 -16.81 -30.10
N PRO A 59 -28.26 -15.55 -29.83
CA PRO A 59 -28.04 -15.09 -28.47
C PRO A 59 -29.37 -14.85 -27.71
N GLY A 60 -29.64 -15.71 -26.71
CA GLY A 60 -30.74 -15.57 -25.76
C GLY A 60 -31.88 -16.59 -25.97
N GLY A 61 -32.28 -17.38 -24.99
CA GLY A 61 -31.73 -17.58 -23.64
C GLY A 61 -32.32 -18.85 -23.03
N GLY A 62 -31.52 -19.61 -22.28
CA GLY A 62 -31.94 -20.90 -21.71
C GLY A 62 -33.08 -20.80 -20.70
N SER A 63 -33.72 -21.93 -20.41
CA SER A 63 -34.58 -22.09 -19.25
C SER A 63 -33.74 -22.10 -17.97
N CYS A 64 -34.21 -21.45 -16.91
CA CYS A 64 -33.50 -21.31 -15.63
C CYS A 64 -34.44 -21.49 -14.43
N ALA A 65 -33.88 -21.89 -13.29
CA ALA A 65 -34.52 -21.86 -11.98
C ALA A 65 -34.05 -20.65 -11.14
N GLY A 66 -32.81 -20.19 -11.34
CA GLY A 66 -32.26 -18.99 -10.73
C GLY A 66 -31.22 -18.28 -11.61
N PRO A 67 -30.76 -17.07 -11.20
CA PRO A 67 -29.79 -16.27 -11.97
C PRO A 67 -28.46 -16.97 -12.25
N SER A 68 -28.02 -17.87 -11.36
CA SER A 68 -26.79 -18.67 -11.52
C SER A 68 -26.81 -19.66 -12.67
N ASP A 69 -28.01 -20.02 -13.17
CA ASP A 69 -28.17 -20.98 -14.27
C ASP A 69 -27.98 -20.31 -15.65
N CYS A 70 -27.83 -18.99 -15.67
CA CYS A 70 -27.78 -18.18 -16.87
C CYS A 70 -26.33 -17.77 -17.22
N PRO A 71 -26.01 -17.64 -18.53
CA PRO A 71 -24.69 -17.21 -18.95
C PRO A 71 -24.39 -15.79 -18.46
N ALA A 72 -23.10 -15.52 -18.22
CA ALA A 72 -22.64 -14.17 -17.91
C ALA A 72 -23.00 -13.19 -19.07
N PRO A 73 -23.51 -11.98 -18.77
CA PRO A 73 -23.72 -10.94 -19.76
C PRO A 73 -22.43 -10.53 -20.47
N ALA A 74 -22.56 -9.98 -21.68
CA ALA A 74 -21.42 -9.40 -22.41
C ALA A 74 -21.01 -8.02 -21.86
N GLU A 75 -21.98 -7.27 -21.31
CA GLU A 75 -21.76 -5.91 -20.78
C GLU A 75 -21.37 -5.97 -19.30
N PRO A 76 -20.28 -5.30 -18.87
CA PRO A 76 -19.78 -5.36 -17.49
C PRO A 76 -20.74 -4.78 -16.45
N CYS A 77 -21.67 -3.91 -16.87
CA CYS A 77 -22.69 -3.30 -16.01
C CYS A 77 -23.97 -4.13 -15.88
N GLN A 78 -23.95 -5.40 -16.27
CA GLN A 78 -25.08 -6.31 -16.21
C GLN A 78 -24.73 -7.58 -15.45
N ILE A 79 -25.70 -8.10 -14.71
CA ILE A 79 -25.66 -9.43 -14.07
C ILE A 79 -26.66 -10.37 -14.74
N PRO A 80 -26.43 -11.69 -14.72
CA PRO A 80 -27.41 -12.65 -15.22
C PRO A 80 -28.69 -12.56 -14.38
N ALA A 81 -29.83 -12.77 -15.01
CA ALA A 81 -31.14 -12.76 -14.36
C ALA A 81 -32.02 -13.90 -14.87
N CYS A 82 -32.86 -14.45 -14.00
CA CYS A 82 -33.86 -15.44 -14.37
C CYS A 82 -35.27 -14.85 -14.12
N VAL A 83 -35.97 -14.49 -15.20
CA VAL A 83 -37.29 -13.83 -15.12
C VAL A 83 -38.31 -14.68 -15.85
N GLY A 84 -39.34 -15.15 -15.14
CA GLY A 84 -40.36 -16.04 -15.71
C GLY A 84 -39.81 -17.38 -16.22
N GLY A 85 -38.75 -17.90 -15.59
CA GLY A 85 -38.10 -19.15 -15.99
C GLY A 85 -37.22 -19.06 -17.24
N ARG A 86 -36.94 -17.84 -17.73
CA ARG A 86 -36.05 -17.57 -18.87
C ARG A 86 -34.86 -16.71 -18.46
N CYS A 87 -33.70 -17.03 -19.02
CA CYS A 87 -32.51 -16.21 -18.87
C CYS A 87 -32.65 -14.86 -19.58
N GLY A 88 -32.28 -13.81 -18.85
CA GLY A 88 -32.08 -12.44 -19.33
C GLY A 88 -30.96 -11.78 -18.52
N THR A 89 -30.93 -10.46 -18.51
CA THR A 89 -29.96 -9.68 -17.74
C THR A 89 -30.67 -8.66 -16.85
N ALA A 90 -30.01 -8.25 -15.77
CA ALA A 90 -30.43 -7.14 -14.91
C ALA A 90 -29.26 -6.15 -14.75
N PRO A 91 -29.53 -4.84 -14.62
CA PRO A 91 -28.47 -3.85 -14.44
C PRO A 91 -27.84 -3.94 -13.05
N LEU A 92 -26.53 -3.70 -12.97
CA LEU A 92 -25.88 -3.40 -11.70
C LEU A 92 -26.33 -2.03 -11.14
N PRO A 93 -26.28 -1.82 -9.81
CA PRO A 93 -26.59 -0.53 -9.19
C PRO A 93 -25.78 0.63 -9.77
N GLU A 94 -26.37 1.82 -9.77
CA GLU A 94 -25.65 3.05 -10.12
C GLU A 94 -24.44 3.27 -9.21
N GLY A 95 -23.32 3.73 -9.78
CA GLY A 95 -22.06 3.95 -9.07
C GLY A 95 -21.23 2.68 -8.82
N THR A 96 -21.69 1.49 -9.28
CA THR A 96 -20.88 0.26 -9.22
C THR A 96 -19.65 0.40 -10.10
N GLU A 97 -18.45 0.37 -9.51
CA GLU A 97 -17.18 0.49 -10.22
C GLU A 97 -16.84 -0.83 -10.95
N ILE A 98 -16.43 -0.71 -12.22
CA ILE A 98 -16.14 -1.87 -13.10
C ILE A 98 -14.73 -1.87 -13.69
N ALA A 99 -13.98 -0.78 -13.48
CA ALA A 99 -12.56 -0.68 -13.78
C ALA A 99 -11.91 0.25 -12.74
N PRO A 100 -10.70 -0.08 -12.25
CA PRO A 100 -9.99 0.75 -11.27
C PRO A 100 -9.64 2.11 -11.87
N ALA A 101 -9.50 3.13 -11.01
CA ALA A 101 -8.99 4.44 -11.40
C ALA A 101 -7.60 4.35 -12.05
N THR A 102 -7.36 5.17 -13.07
CA THR A 102 -6.19 5.08 -13.96
C THR A 102 -5.16 6.20 -13.80
N GLY A 103 -5.32 7.07 -12.80
CA GLY A 103 -4.50 8.28 -12.62
C GLY A 103 -4.94 9.46 -13.50
N ASP A 104 -6.03 9.30 -14.24
CA ASP A 104 -6.58 10.28 -15.18
C ASP A 104 -7.78 11.06 -14.60
N CYS A 105 -7.93 11.08 -13.27
CA CYS A 105 -9.08 11.69 -12.57
C CYS A 105 -10.44 11.15 -13.03
N GLN A 106 -10.45 9.91 -13.52
CA GLN A 106 -11.62 9.24 -14.06
C GLN A 106 -11.78 7.85 -13.45
N ARG A 107 -13.03 7.44 -13.30
CA ARG A 107 -13.40 6.05 -13.00
C ARG A 107 -14.60 5.63 -13.83
N THR A 108 -14.65 4.36 -14.19
CA THR A 108 -15.74 3.79 -14.99
C THR A 108 -16.73 3.08 -14.07
N VAL A 109 -17.96 3.58 -14.01
CA VAL A 109 -19.03 3.09 -13.14
C VAL A 109 -20.30 2.76 -13.93
N CYS A 110 -21.19 1.98 -13.34
CA CYS A 110 -22.49 1.67 -13.92
C CYS A 110 -23.51 2.79 -13.68
N ASN A 111 -24.41 2.99 -14.64
CA ASN A 111 -25.45 4.02 -14.60
C ASN A 111 -26.83 3.54 -14.09
N GLY A 112 -26.89 2.40 -13.40
CA GLY A 112 -28.15 1.78 -12.94
C GLY A 112 -29.06 1.23 -14.06
N ARG A 113 -28.69 1.41 -15.33
CA ARG A 113 -29.48 1.02 -16.52
C ARG A 113 -28.77 -0.02 -17.40
N GLY A 114 -27.68 -0.60 -16.92
CA GLY A 114 -26.96 -1.69 -17.59
C GLY A 114 -25.90 -1.22 -18.59
N ALA A 115 -25.51 0.05 -18.54
CA ALA A 115 -24.41 0.62 -19.33
C ALA A 115 -23.39 1.31 -18.42
N GLN A 116 -22.15 1.39 -18.89
CA GLN A 116 -21.07 2.09 -18.22
C GLN A 116 -21.07 3.60 -18.54
N VAL A 117 -20.59 4.39 -17.58
CA VAL A 117 -20.33 5.83 -17.71
C VAL A 117 -19.01 6.16 -17.03
N VAL A 118 -18.30 7.14 -17.58
CA VAL A 118 -17.11 7.72 -16.93
C VAL A 118 -17.56 8.87 -16.03
N VAL A 119 -17.04 8.91 -14.81
CA VAL A 119 -17.27 9.99 -13.85
C VAL A 119 -15.94 10.48 -13.27
N ALA A 120 -15.95 11.70 -12.74
CA ALA A 120 -14.81 12.26 -12.01
C ALA A 120 -14.40 11.37 -10.82
N ALA A 121 -13.10 11.35 -10.58
CA ALA A 121 -12.41 10.63 -9.51
C ALA A 121 -11.34 11.57 -8.91
N ASP A 122 -10.83 11.26 -7.71
CA ASP A 122 -9.85 12.09 -6.96
C ASP A 122 -8.50 11.37 -6.85
N GLU A 123 -8.14 10.70 -7.95
CA GLU A 123 -6.94 9.89 -8.13
C GLU A 123 -6.17 10.42 -9.36
N PRO A 124 -5.42 11.52 -9.21
CA PRO A 124 -4.49 11.99 -10.23
C PRO A 124 -3.24 11.10 -10.27
N ALA A 125 -2.60 11.03 -11.44
CA ALA A 125 -1.26 10.47 -11.57
C ALA A 125 -0.23 11.42 -10.96
N ASP A 126 0.77 10.86 -10.30
CA ASP A 126 2.00 11.54 -9.88
C ASP A 126 2.87 11.78 -11.13
N ASP A 127 3.23 13.03 -11.42
CA ASP A 127 4.10 13.39 -12.55
C ASP A 127 5.60 13.15 -12.27
N GLY A 128 5.95 12.75 -11.05
CA GLY A 128 7.30 12.51 -10.58
C GLY A 128 8.07 13.77 -10.20
N ASN A 129 7.44 14.95 -10.19
CA ASN A 129 8.08 16.22 -9.91
C ASN A 129 7.73 16.74 -8.50
N SER A 130 8.72 16.76 -7.62
CA SER A 130 8.55 17.28 -6.24
C SER A 130 8.18 18.77 -6.14
N CYS A 131 8.19 19.49 -7.27
CA CYS A 131 7.82 20.89 -7.38
C CYS A 131 6.41 21.12 -7.93
N THR A 132 5.63 20.06 -8.08
CA THR A 132 4.20 20.11 -8.38
C THR A 132 3.40 19.43 -7.27
N SER A 133 2.12 19.75 -7.19
CA SER A 133 1.12 19.00 -6.44
C SER A 133 0.06 18.48 -7.39
N ASP A 134 -0.17 17.17 -7.37
CA ASP A 134 -1.16 16.51 -8.21
C ASP A 134 -2.57 16.70 -7.66
N SER A 135 -3.52 16.98 -8.55
CA SER A 135 -4.92 17.24 -8.21
C SER A 135 -5.82 16.95 -9.40
N CYS A 136 -7.13 16.87 -9.16
CA CYS A 136 -8.13 16.65 -10.22
C CYS A 136 -9.01 17.90 -10.43
N ASP A 137 -9.00 18.46 -11.64
CA ASP A 137 -10.02 19.40 -12.10
C ASP A 137 -11.08 18.65 -12.91
N GLY A 138 -12.11 18.17 -12.21
CA GLY A 138 -13.16 17.33 -12.76
C GLY A 138 -12.61 15.98 -13.23
N THR A 139 -12.47 15.80 -14.54
CA THR A 139 -11.99 14.55 -15.17
C THR A 139 -10.60 14.71 -15.80
N THR A 140 -9.81 15.69 -15.33
CA THR A 140 -8.50 16.06 -15.88
C THR A 140 -7.48 16.18 -14.74
N PRO A 141 -6.35 15.46 -14.78
CA PRO A 141 -5.23 15.69 -13.87
C PRO A 141 -4.62 17.07 -14.06
N VAL A 142 -4.26 17.70 -12.94
CA VAL A 142 -3.64 19.03 -12.89
C VAL A 142 -2.47 18.99 -11.91
N HIS A 143 -1.28 19.24 -12.45
CA HIS A 143 -0.03 19.37 -11.70
C HIS A 143 0.23 20.86 -11.46
N SER A 144 -0.05 21.34 -10.25
CA SER A 144 0.07 22.77 -9.91
C SER A 144 1.44 23.07 -9.26
N PRO A 145 2.12 24.19 -9.57
CA PRO A 145 3.37 24.57 -8.90
C PRO A 145 3.28 24.57 -7.37
N LEU A 146 4.21 23.90 -6.72
CA LEU A 146 4.30 23.75 -5.27
C LEU A 146 5.66 24.27 -4.77
N PRO A 147 5.72 25.29 -3.90
CA PRO A 147 6.97 25.78 -3.36
C PRO A 147 7.54 24.79 -2.33
N GLY A 148 8.83 24.43 -2.49
CA GLY A 148 9.49 23.48 -1.60
C GLY A 148 10.99 23.30 -1.89
N PRO A 149 11.69 22.49 -1.07
CA PRO A 149 12.95 21.87 -1.48
C PRO A 149 12.68 20.81 -2.55
N CYS A 150 13.64 20.61 -3.45
CA CYS A 150 13.65 19.54 -4.43
C CYS A 150 15.09 19.01 -4.58
N PRO A 151 15.32 17.84 -5.21
CA PRO A 151 16.65 17.25 -5.28
C PRO A 151 17.70 18.21 -5.90
N GLY A 152 18.65 18.66 -5.08
CA GLY A 152 19.70 19.62 -5.47
C GLY A 152 19.23 21.07 -5.65
N GLY A 153 18.02 21.44 -5.22
CA GLY A 153 17.44 22.74 -5.57
C GLY A 153 16.26 23.21 -4.74
N ARG A 154 15.56 24.21 -5.28
CA ARG A 154 14.25 24.67 -4.79
C ARG A 154 13.28 24.82 -5.96
N CYS A 155 12.01 24.70 -5.66
CA CYS A 155 10.95 24.90 -6.64
C CYS A 155 10.74 26.39 -6.93
N ASP A 156 10.65 26.75 -8.21
CA ASP A 156 10.25 28.07 -8.65
C ASP A 156 8.72 28.22 -8.80
N ASP A 157 8.27 29.45 -9.09
CA ASP A 157 6.84 29.76 -9.27
C ASP A 157 6.19 29.07 -10.49
N ALA A 158 7.00 28.45 -11.37
CA ALA A 158 6.55 27.67 -12.53
C ALA A 158 6.53 26.15 -12.25
N GLY A 159 6.88 25.73 -11.03
CA GLY A 159 6.92 24.32 -10.63
C GLY A 159 8.16 23.58 -11.13
N GLN A 160 9.23 24.29 -11.50
CA GLN A 160 10.49 23.69 -11.91
C GLN A 160 11.46 23.60 -10.72
N CYS A 161 12.14 22.46 -10.58
CA CYS A 161 13.26 22.34 -9.65
C CYS A 161 14.48 23.09 -10.20
N VAL A 162 14.77 24.27 -9.65
CA VAL A 162 15.92 25.09 -10.05
C VAL A 162 17.09 24.91 -9.09
N PRO A 163 18.34 24.81 -9.58
CA PRO A 163 19.52 24.66 -8.73
C PRO A 163 19.66 25.80 -7.72
N LEU A 164 19.84 25.45 -6.45
CA LEU A 164 20.04 26.44 -5.40
C LEU A 164 21.48 26.95 -5.44
N GLN A 165 21.66 28.27 -5.53
CA GLN A 165 22.97 28.92 -5.43
C GLN A 165 23.43 28.92 -3.97
N CYS A 166 24.73 28.75 -3.74
CA CYS A 166 25.32 28.70 -2.40
C CYS A 166 26.74 29.30 -2.36
N ALA A 167 27.18 29.68 -1.17
CA ALA A 167 28.55 29.98 -0.82
C ALA A 167 29.17 28.93 0.13
N GLN A 168 28.34 28.12 0.81
CA GLN A 168 28.77 27.12 1.79
C GLN A 168 27.71 26.01 1.97
N ASP A 169 28.15 24.81 2.33
CA ASP A 169 27.32 23.58 2.46
C ASP A 169 26.03 23.77 3.28
N ALA A 170 26.10 24.55 4.36
CA ALA A 170 24.97 24.78 5.27
C ALA A 170 23.79 25.58 4.66
N GLU A 171 23.99 26.22 3.51
CA GLU A 171 22.91 26.92 2.77
C GLU A 171 22.05 25.96 1.94
N CYS A 172 22.59 24.78 1.62
CA CYS A 172 21.95 23.78 0.78
C CYS A 172 20.96 22.90 1.53
N GLY A 173 21.29 22.51 2.76
CA GLY A 173 20.42 21.66 3.58
C GLY A 173 21.07 21.23 4.89
N ALA A 174 20.36 20.40 5.65
CA ALA A 174 20.88 19.79 6.87
C ALA A 174 21.47 18.41 6.55
N SER A 175 22.80 18.33 6.48
CA SER A 175 23.52 17.06 6.33
C SER A 175 23.34 16.17 7.57
N THR A 176 23.23 14.86 7.34
CA THR A 176 23.35 13.80 8.35
C THR A 176 24.69 13.07 8.17
N GLU A 177 25.00 12.11 9.05
CA GLU A 177 26.21 11.28 8.90
C GLU A 177 26.23 10.48 7.59
N CYS A 178 25.04 10.06 7.11
CA CYS A 178 24.88 9.24 5.91
C CYS A 178 24.33 9.96 4.68
N TYR A 179 23.95 11.23 4.78
CA TYR A 179 23.43 12.01 3.66
C TYR A 179 23.95 13.46 3.71
N ARG A 180 24.47 13.95 2.60
CA ARG A 180 25.28 15.17 2.53
C ARG A 180 24.62 16.19 1.62
N TYR A 181 24.63 17.45 2.06
CA TYR A 181 24.49 18.62 1.20
C TYR A 181 25.86 19.32 1.14
N THR A 182 26.30 19.68 -0.06
CA THR A 182 27.60 20.31 -0.31
C THR A 182 27.47 21.41 -1.34
N CYS A 183 28.21 22.50 -1.18
CA CYS A 183 28.27 23.58 -2.15
C CYS A 183 29.42 23.36 -3.13
N ASP A 184 29.12 22.79 -4.31
CA ASP A 184 30.10 22.56 -5.36
C ASP A 184 29.96 23.61 -6.47
N ASN A 185 31.06 24.33 -6.75
CA ASN A 185 31.11 25.36 -7.79
C ASN A 185 29.99 26.45 -7.69
N GLY A 186 29.52 26.73 -6.48
CA GLY A 186 28.45 27.71 -6.20
C GLY A 186 27.02 27.14 -6.34
N LEU A 187 26.88 25.84 -6.60
CA LEU A 187 25.61 25.13 -6.69
C LEU A 187 25.48 24.09 -5.59
N CYS A 188 24.28 23.93 -5.08
CA CYS A 188 23.97 22.85 -4.14
C CYS A 188 23.96 21.50 -4.85
N ALA A 189 24.83 20.61 -4.37
CA ALA A 189 24.83 19.20 -4.67
C ALA A 189 24.42 18.41 -3.42
N GLU A 190 23.72 17.31 -3.61
CA GLU A 190 23.29 16.42 -2.54
C GLU A 190 23.63 14.95 -2.87
N GLY A 191 23.74 14.11 -1.85
CA GLY A 191 23.91 12.68 -2.07
C GLY A 191 24.24 11.88 -0.81
N PRO A 192 24.16 10.54 -0.92
CA PRO A 192 24.53 9.66 0.19
C PRO A 192 26.03 9.73 0.49
N ALA A 193 26.39 9.53 1.75
CA ALA A 193 27.77 9.24 2.12
C ALA A 193 28.19 7.88 1.53
N PRO A 194 29.47 7.67 1.16
CA PRO A 194 29.96 6.38 0.68
C PRO A 194 29.67 5.26 1.67
N ALA A 195 29.33 4.08 1.16
CA ALA A 195 29.09 2.90 1.97
C ALA A 195 30.27 2.61 2.91
N GLY A 196 29.98 2.32 4.18
CA GLY A 196 31.01 2.12 5.21
C GLY A 196 31.49 3.40 5.91
N THR A 197 30.97 4.59 5.55
CA THR A 197 31.13 5.80 6.38
C THR A 197 30.51 5.54 7.75
N LEU A 198 31.19 5.90 8.84
CA LEU A 198 30.70 5.66 10.21
C LEU A 198 29.55 6.60 10.57
N CYS A 199 28.56 6.08 11.28
CA CYS A 199 27.40 6.82 11.80
C CYS A 199 26.99 6.30 13.19
N ASN A 200 25.98 6.92 13.81
CA ASN A 200 25.50 6.61 15.16
C ASN A 200 26.64 6.59 16.19
N ALA A 201 27.40 7.69 16.27
CA ALA A 201 28.59 7.78 17.14
C ALA A 201 29.61 6.65 16.91
N GLN A 202 29.80 6.26 15.65
CA GLN A 202 30.70 5.21 15.17
C GLN A 202 30.34 3.79 15.63
N GLN A 203 29.06 3.52 15.93
CA GLN A 203 28.57 2.15 16.13
C GLN A 203 28.13 1.50 14.81
N ASP A 204 27.61 2.29 13.88
CA ASP A 204 26.94 1.84 12.67
C ASP A 204 27.68 2.32 11.40
N GLN A 205 27.27 1.84 10.22
CA GLN A 205 27.79 2.24 8.92
C GLN A 205 26.70 2.74 7.97
N CYS A 206 27.05 3.70 7.11
CA CYS A 206 26.19 4.13 6.02
C CYS A 206 26.09 3.08 4.91
N ASP A 207 24.90 2.90 4.34
CA ASP A 207 24.61 1.91 3.30
C ASP A 207 25.00 2.34 1.87
N GLY A 208 25.36 3.61 1.66
CA GLY A 208 25.56 4.20 0.34
C GLY A 208 24.28 4.63 -0.38
N ALA A 209 23.11 4.44 0.23
CA ALA A 209 21.80 4.91 -0.21
C ALA A 209 21.16 5.93 0.77
N GLY A 210 21.93 6.40 1.76
CA GLY A 210 21.56 7.47 2.68
C GLY A 210 21.13 7.01 4.07
N ARG A 211 21.12 5.70 4.36
CA ARG A 211 20.71 5.15 5.66
C ARG A 211 21.92 4.74 6.48
N CYS A 212 21.79 4.94 7.79
CA CYS A 212 22.67 4.34 8.79
C CYS A 212 22.14 2.94 9.12
N VAL A 213 23.00 1.92 9.01
CA VAL A 213 22.69 0.50 9.21
C VAL A 213 23.77 -0.16 10.08
N ASP A 214 23.42 -1.22 10.81
CA ASP A 214 24.33 -1.95 11.72
C ASP A 214 25.68 -2.30 11.05
N CYS A 215 25.65 -2.82 9.82
CA CYS A 215 26.87 -2.94 9.02
C CYS A 215 26.62 -3.04 7.50
N VAL A 216 27.63 -2.63 6.70
CA VAL A 216 27.78 -3.06 5.29
C VAL A 216 29.03 -3.92 5.05
N ASN A 217 29.98 -3.91 5.99
CA ASN A 217 31.15 -4.77 5.99
C ASN A 217 31.55 -5.11 7.44
N SER A 218 32.35 -6.15 7.62
CA SER A 218 32.81 -6.57 8.96
C SER A 218 33.74 -5.57 9.65
N GLY A 219 34.10 -4.45 9.03
CA GLY A 219 34.78 -3.32 9.68
C GLY A 219 33.84 -2.38 10.44
N GLY A 220 32.52 -2.55 10.31
CA GLY A 220 31.51 -1.90 11.16
C GLY A 220 31.21 -2.73 12.42
N CYS A 221 31.34 -4.05 12.30
CA CYS A 221 31.23 -4.95 13.43
C CYS A 221 32.51 -4.92 14.28
N GLY A 222 32.36 -4.90 15.61
CA GLY A 222 33.49 -5.02 16.53
C GLY A 222 34.24 -6.35 16.39
N GLU A 223 35.43 -6.46 16.99
CA GLU A 223 36.43 -7.54 16.74
C GLU A 223 35.93 -9.00 16.90
N CYS A 224 34.76 -9.23 17.52
CA CYS A 224 34.15 -10.54 17.70
C CYS A 224 33.03 -10.88 16.69
N CYS A 225 32.64 -9.95 15.82
CA CYS A 225 31.48 -10.07 14.94
C CYS A 225 31.84 -9.87 13.46
N VAL A 226 31.06 -10.50 12.58
CA VAL A 226 31.10 -10.32 11.12
C VAL A 226 29.79 -9.75 10.62
N CYS A 227 29.85 -8.99 9.53
CA CYS A 227 28.64 -8.51 8.89
C CYS A 227 27.99 -9.62 8.08
N SER A 228 26.77 -10.01 8.45
CA SER A 228 25.98 -10.99 7.72
C SER A 228 25.46 -10.43 6.39
N ALA A 229 25.04 -11.31 5.48
CA ALA A 229 24.45 -10.91 4.20
C ALA A 229 23.13 -10.13 4.34
N SER A 230 22.52 -10.06 5.53
CA SER A 230 21.36 -9.23 5.83
C SER A 230 21.72 -7.89 6.51
N GLY A 231 23.00 -7.49 6.51
CA GLY A 231 23.45 -6.21 7.07
C GLY A 231 23.37 -6.13 8.60
N VAL A 232 23.55 -7.28 9.26
CA VAL A 232 23.52 -7.41 10.74
C VAL A 232 24.83 -8.01 11.24
N CYS A 233 25.40 -7.43 12.28
CA CYS A 233 26.57 -7.94 12.98
C CYS A 233 26.23 -9.20 13.79
N VAL A 234 26.80 -10.33 13.39
CA VAL A 234 26.64 -11.63 14.07
C VAL A 234 27.99 -12.13 14.57
N PRO A 235 28.04 -12.94 15.66
CA PRO A 235 29.29 -13.57 16.10
C PRO A 235 29.95 -14.37 14.96
N ALA A 236 31.28 -14.29 14.88
CA ALA A 236 32.10 -14.97 13.88
C ALA A 236 32.15 -16.51 14.06
#